data_AF-A0A7S2UF75-F1
#
_entry.id   AF-A0A7S2UF75-F1
#
_cell.length_a   1.000
_cell.length_b   1.000
_cell.length_c   1.000
_cell.angle_alpha   90.00
_cell.angle_beta   90.00
_cell.angle_gamma   90.00
#
_symmetry.space_group_name_H-M   'P 1'
#
loop_
_entity.id
_entity.type
_entity.pdbx_description
1 polymer ?
#
loop_
_entity_poly.entity_id
_entity_poly.type
_entity_poly.pdbx_seq_one_letter_code
_entity_poly.pdbx_strand_id
1 'polypeptide(L)'
;ATAANNSCNYLVKRVKALKELLADDYVRSLLSKEARWSNDAGRRSDSCMYSTERAFGFTKEFRRLEGGGKSHYFLDQCREIVTEIGNALGFVRMVRSAALRYTSEAMEFLPHSVLYNTDENPRTSDLWDQSVHNADDGGRSAAAVQRAVHNVDEAMSSLASTVEERSDYLRVFLGLFQDTIAGDIDQHGHLENFYAMVPALTLCWMDASIQAKEAIKKSSLLHSQETYYVSDGFALGIAFLLSSLKQNDAFDRLGWFRTLQNKYTVEAENLLTKTMGAPAAG
;
A
#
# COMPACT_ATOMS: atom_id res chain seq x y z
N ALA A 1 16.26 -5.23 -10.18
CA ALA A 1 15.55 -6.52 -10.25
C ALA A 1 15.51 -7.24 -8.90
N THR A 2 16.65 -7.49 -8.24
CA THR A 2 16.73 -8.30 -7.00
C THR A 2 15.93 -7.75 -5.81
N ALA A 3 16.00 -6.43 -5.55
CA ALA A 3 15.28 -5.82 -4.41
C ALA A 3 13.76 -5.93 -4.56
N ALA A 4 13.21 -5.60 -5.74
CA ALA A 4 11.76 -5.69 -6.00
C ALA A 4 11.26 -7.14 -5.92
N ASN A 5 12.03 -8.10 -6.46
CA ASN A 5 11.67 -9.52 -6.38
C ASN A 5 11.68 -10.04 -4.92
N ASN A 6 12.67 -9.61 -4.13
CA ASN A 6 12.71 -9.94 -2.70
C ASN A 6 11.54 -9.31 -1.93
N SER A 7 11.15 -8.08 -2.25
CA SER A 7 9.97 -7.43 -1.67
C SER A 7 8.68 -8.17 -2.02
N CYS A 8 8.53 -8.65 -3.26
CA CYS A 8 7.38 -9.47 -3.66
C CYS A 8 7.33 -10.79 -2.89
N ASN A 9 8.47 -11.50 -2.76
CA ASN A 9 8.56 -12.72 -1.97
C ASN A 9 8.27 -12.49 -0.48
N TYR A 10 8.73 -11.37 0.07
CA TYR A 10 8.42 -10.97 1.44
C TYR A 10 6.91 -10.73 1.61
N LEU A 11 6.28 -9.99 0.69
CA LEU A 11 4.83 -9.74 0.69
C LEU A 11 4.03 -11.05 0.68
N VAL A 12 4.36 -11.99 -0.20
CA VAL A 12 3.72 -13.31 -0.26
C VAL A 12 3.81 -14.02 1.10
N LYS A 13 4.97 -13.99 1.76
CA LYS A 13 5.15 -14.59 3.10
C LYS A 13 4.27 -13.92 4.16
N ARG A 14 4.12 -12.59 4.11
CA ARG A 14 3.29 -11.83 5.06
C ARG A 14 1.81 -12.12 4.88
N VAL A 15 1.35 -12.23 3.63
CA VAL A 15 -0.05 -12.57 3.31
C VAL A 15 -0.39 -13.98 3.76
N LYS A 16 0.52 -14.94 3.55
CA LYS A 16 0.37 -16.30 4.08
C LYS A 16 0.28 -16.32 5.61
N ALA A 17 1.15 -15.57 6.30
CA ALA A 17 1.11 -15.45 7.75
C ALA A 17 -0.23 -14.86 8.24
N LEU A 18 -0.76 -13.83 7.56
CA LEU A 18 -2.07 -13.27 7.87
C LEU A 18 -3.18 -14.32 7.67
N LYS A 19 -3.13 -15.07 6.56
CA LYS A 19 -4.09 -16.14 6.28
C LYS A 19 -4.07 -17.22 7.36
N GLU A 20 -2.89 -17.64 7.79
CA GLU A 20 -2.71 -18.64 8.85
C GLU A 20 -3.28 -18.16 10.20
N LEU A 21 -3.06 -16.88 10.56
CA LEU A 21 -3.66 -16.29 11.77
C LEU A 21 -5.20 -16.25 11.70
N LEU A 22 -5.76 -15.99 10.52
CA LEU A 22 -7.20 -15.92 10.30
C LEU A 22 -7.86 -17.29 10.09
N ALA A 23 -7.06 -18.34 9.95
CA ALA A 23 -7.56 -19.70 9.80
C ALA A 23 -8.10 -20.29 11.13
N ASP A 24 -7.76 -19.69 12.27
CA ASP A 24 -8.25 -20.09 13.58
C ASP A 24 -9.79 -20.11 13.64
N ASP A 25 -10.36 -21.22 14.14
CA ASP A 25 -11.81 -21.43 14.14
C ASP A 25 -12.57 -20.44 15.02
N TYR A 26 -11.98 -20.00 16.13
CA TYR A 26 -12.59 -19.00 16.99
C TYR A 26 -12.57 -17.62 16.31
N VAL A 27 -11.45 -17.23 15.71
CA VAL A 27 -11.33 -15.99 14.92
C VAL A 27 -12.34 -15.99 13.78
N ARG A 28 -12.44 -17.09 13.02
CA ARG A 28 -13.40 -17.24 11.93
C ARG A 28 -14.84 -17.13 12.41
N SER A 29 -15.17 -17.75 13.55
CA SER A 29 -16.49 -17.67 14.17
C SER A 29 -16.83 -16.23 14.59
N LEU A 30 -15.87 -15.52 15.18
CA LEU A 30 -16.00 -14.10 15.54
C LEU A 30 -16.26 -13.22 14.31
N LEU A 31 -15.44 -13.34 13.27
CA LEU A 31 -15.59 -12.58 12.03
C LEU A 31 -16.91 -12.88 11.33
N SER A 32 -17.33 -14.15 11.31
CA SER A 32 -18.62 -14.56 10.74
C SER A 32 -19.80 -13.97 11.51
N LYS A 33 -19.71 -13.89 12.85
CA LYS A 33 -20.75 -13.23 13.67
C LYS A 33 -20.84 -11.74 13.39
N GLU A 34 -19.71 -11.05 13.26
CA GLU A 34 -19.70 -9.62 12.92
C GLU A 34 -20.20 -9.35 11.51
N ALA A 35 -19.80 -10.17 10.53
CA ALA A 35 -20.29 -10.05 9.16
C ALA A 35 -21.82 -10.25 9.07
N ARG A 36 -22.35 -11.26 9.78
CA ARG A 36 -23.81 -11.47 9.88
C ARG A 36 -24.53 -10.29 10.50
N TRP A 37 -23.98 -9.74 11.59
CA TRP A 37 -24.56 -8.56 12.21
C TRP A 37 -24.58 -7.37 11.25
N SER A 38 -23.48 -7.12 10.52
CA SER A 38 -23.40 -6.04 9.52
C SER A 38 -24.47 -6.19 8.43
N ASN A 39 -24.66 -7.42 7.94
CA ASN A 39 -25.64 -7.71 6.90
C ASN A 39 -27.09 -7.55 7.41
N ASP A 40 -27.36 -7.95 8.65
CA ASP A 40 -28.69 -7.77 9.27
C ASP A 40 -28.97 -6.32 9.67
N ALA A 41 -27.95 -5.57 10.09
CA ALA A 41 -28.05 -4.15 10.41
C ALA A 41 -28.49 -3.35 9.17
N GLY A 42 -27.86 -3.61 8.01
CA GLY A 42 -28.24 -2.98 6.74
C GLY A 42 -29.66 -3.31 6.27
N ARG A 43 -30.24 -4.44 6.72
CA ARG A 43 -31.65 -4.81 6.44
C ARG A 43 -32.65 -4.07 7.33
N ARG A 44 -32.24 -3.67 8.53
CA ARG A 44 -33.13 -3.02 9.52
C ARG A 44 -33.25 -1.52 9.27
N SER A 45 -32.18 -0.87 8.83
CA SER A 45 -32.18 0.55 8.47
C SER A 45 -30.93 0.88 7.65
N ASP A 46 -31.11 1.66 6.59
CA ASP A 46 -30.02 2.19 5.75
C ASP A 46 -29.06 3.11 6.54
N SER A 47 -29.50 3.57 7.71
CA SER A 47 -28.75 4.41 8.65
C SER A 47 -28.01 3.62 9.75
N CYS A 48 -28.12 2.29 9.83
CA CYS A 48 -27.52 1.52 10.91
C CYS A 48 -26.01 1.34 10.68
N MET A 49 -25.24 2.39 10.98
CA MET A 49 -23.78 2.35 10.87
C MET A 49 -23.16 1.54 12.02
N TYR A 50 -21.96 1.00 11.78
CA TYR A 50 -21.20 0.26 12.77
C TYR A 50 -20.78 1.18 13.92
N SER A 51 -21.38 0.97 15.10
CA SER A 51 -21.16 1.81 16.29
C SER A 51 -19.75 1.63 16.87
N THR A 52 -19.20 2.69 17.44
CA THR A 52 -17.93 2.66 18.16
C THR A 52 -17.94 1.70 19.35
N GLU A 53 -19.05 1.61 20.08
CA GLU A 53 -19.21 0.76 21.26
C GLU A 53 -19.10 -0.72 20.87
N ARG A 54 -19.71 -1.09 19.74
CA ARG A 54 -19.58 -2.43 19.17
C ARG A 54 -18.14 -2.72 18.78
N ALA A 55 -17.44 -1.78 18.13
CA ALA A 55 -16.03 -1.95 17.78
C ALA A 55 -15.18 -2.21 19.02
N PHE A 56 -15.35 -1.44 20.09
CA PHE A 56 -14.63 -1.67 21.35
C PHE A 56 -14.98 -3.02 21.99
N GLY A 57 -16.25 -3.42 21.96
CA GLY A 57 -16.69 -4.74 22.43
C GLY A 57 -16.03 -5.86 21.63
N PHE A 58 -16.00 -5.73 20.31
CA PHE A 58 -15.39 -6.69 19.41
C PHE A 58 -13.88 -6.79 19.60
N THR A 59 -13.17 -5.66 19.72
CA THR A 59 -11.74 -5.61 20.05
C THR A 59 -11.43 -6.32 21.37
N LYS A 60 -12.34 -6.25 22.36
CA LYS A 60 -12.16 -6.94 23.64
C LYS A 60 -12.27 -8.46 23.54
N GLU A 61 -13.04 -9.00 22.60
CA GLU A 61 -13.17 -10.45 22.43
C GLU A 61 -11.85 -11.09 21.97
N PHE A 62 -11.07 -10.41 21.13
CA PHE A 62 -9.73 -10.87 20.76
C PHE A 62 -8.74 -10.93 21.92
N ARG A 63 -9.00 -10.21 23.02
CA ARG A 63 -8.17 -10.26 24.23
C ARG A 63 -8.35 -11.57 25.01
N ARG A 64 -9.45 -12.29 24.77
CA ARG A 64 -9.80 -13.55 25.46
C ARG A 64 -9.17 -14.78 24.81
N LEU A 65 -8.72 -14.66 23.56
CA LEU A 65 -7.98 -15.69 22.82
C LEU A 65 -6.62 -16.01 23.45
N GLU A 66 -6.08 -15.10 24.26
CA GLU A 66 -4.71 -15.17 24.74
C GLU A 66 -4.74 -15.34 26.26
N GLY A 67 -4.49 -16.57 26.71
CA GLY A 67 -4.50 -16.94 28.12
C GLY A 67 -3.67 -15.97 28.98
N GLY A 68 -4.38 -15.21 29.82
CA GLY A 68 -3.88 -14.58 31.04
C GLY A 68 -2.57 -13.80 30.94
N GLY A 69 -2.60 -12.56 30.43
CA GLY A 69 -1.67 -11.52 30.91
C GLY A 69 -1.13 -10.53 29.88
N LYS A 70 -1.25 -10.80 28.58
CA LYS A 70 -0.84 -9.85 27.52
C LYS A 70 -1.86 -9.84 26.38
N SER A 71 -2.95 -9.13 26.65
CA SER A 71 -4.13 -8.85 25.81
C SER A 71 -3.87 -8.20 24.44
N HIS A 72 -2.63 -8.17 23.96
CA HIS A 72 -2.18 -7.35 22.84
C HIS A 72 -1.68 -8.17 21.64
N TYR A 73 -1.45 -9.47 21.75
CA TYR A 73 -0.58 -10.14 20.78
C TYR A 73 -1.29 -10.46 19.45
N PHE A 74 -2.56 -10.90 19.42
CA PHE A 74 -3.22 -11.30 18.17
C PHE A 74 -3.52 -10.11 17.24
N LEU A 75 -4.22 -9.11 17.75
CA LEU A 75 -4.56 -7.93 16.96
C LEU A 75 -3.32 -7.12 16.61
N ASP A 76 -2.32 -7.03 17.51
CA ASP A 76 -1.06 -6.36 17.16
C ASP A 76 -0.27 -7.15 16.11
N GLN A 77 -0.21 -8.49 16.16
CA GLN A 77 0.41 -9.28 15.08
C GLN A 77 -0.29 -9.04 13.74
N CYS A 78 -1.63 -9.05 13.73
CA CYS A 78 -2.38 -8.76 12.51
C CYS A 78 -2.09 -7.34 12.01
N ARG A 79 -2.09 -6.34 12.90
CA ARG A 79 -1.77 -4.94 12.59
C ARG A 79 -0.35 -4.80 12.02
N GLU A 80 0.64 -5.47 12.63
CA GLU A 80 2.03 -5.46 12.20
C GLU A 80 2.17 -6.07 10.81
N ILE A 81 1.57 -7.24 10.58
CA ILE A 81 1.57 -7.90 9.26
C ILE A 81 0.91 -7.00 8.20
N VAL A 82 -0.25 -6.39 8.51
CA VAL A 82 -0.91 -5.45 7.60
C VAL A 82 -0.01 -4.24 7.29
N THR A 83 0.69 -3.73 8.31
CA THR A 83 1.63 -2.61 8.14
C THR A 83 2.85 -3.01 7.30
N GLU A 84 3.42 -4.20 7.53
CA GLU A 84 4.51 -4.77 6.73
C GLU A 84 4.12 -4.95 5.26
N ILE A 85 2.86 -5.37 5.01
CA ILE A 85 2.30 -5.47 3.67
C ILE A 85 2.25 -4.10 2.98
N GLY A 86 1.71 -3.08 3.65
CA GLY A 86 1.67 -1.75 3.06
C GLY A 86 3.04 -1.12 2.89
N ASN A 87 3.97 -1.33 3.83
CA ASN A 87 5.35 -0.84 3.71
C ASN A 87 6.06 -1.42 2.49
N ALA A 88 5.96 -2.74 2.28
CA ALA A 88 6.56 -3.37 1.12
C ALA A 88 5.87 -2.95 -0.19
N LEU A 89 4.55 -2.72 -0.19
CA LEU A 89 3.84 -2.13 -1.33
C LEU A 89 4.33 -0.70 -1.62
N GLY A 90 4.48 0.13 -0.59
CA GLY A 90 5.03 1.49 -0.68
C GLY A 90 6.44 1.49 -1.24
N PHE A 91 7.30 0.57 -0.79
CA PHE A 91 8.65 0.39 -1.31
C PHE A 91 8.65 0.01 -2.79
N VAL A 92 7.85 -0.98 -3.20
CA VAL A 92 7.74 -1.38 -4.62
C VAL A 92 7.28 -0.21 -5.49
N ARG A 93 6.29 0.56 -5.02
CA ARG A 93 5.82 1.77 -5.71
C ARG A 93 6.93 2.82 -5.82
N MET A 94 7.70 3.03 -4.75
CA MET A 94 8.80 3.99 -4.74
C MET A 94 9.92 3.59 -5.70
N VAL A 95 10.33 2.31 -5.70
CA VAL A 95 11.34 1.79 -6.65
C VAL A 95 10.88 1.96 -8.09
N ARG A 96 9.60 1.72 -8.38
CA ARG A 96 9.02 1.97 -9.70
C ARG A 96 9.08 3.44 -10.07
N SER A 97 8.64 4.33 -9.19
CA SER A 97 8.68 5.78 -9.45
C SER A 97 10.13 6.28 -9.66
N ALA A 98 11.08 5.78 -8.87
CA ALA A 98 12.49 6.11 -9.03
C ALA A 98 13.06 5.61 -10.37
N ALA A 99 12.71 4.38 -10.77
CA ALA A 99 13.11 3.84 -12.08
C ALA A 99 12.52 4.67 -13.23
N LEU A 100 11.22 5.00 -13.17
CA LEU A 100 10.56 5.85 -14.16
C LEU A 100 11.15 7.25 -14.23
N ARG A 101 11.50 7.83 -13.07
CA ARG A 101 12.15 9.14 -13.01
C ARG A 101 13.54 9.11 -13.64
N TYR A 102 14.37 8.12 -13.29
CA TYR A 102 15.68 7.95 -13.90
C TYR A 102 15.58 7.82 -15.41
N THR A 103 14.62 7.03 -15.90
CA THR A 103 14.40 6.89 -17.34
C THR A 103 13.88 8.18 -17.97
N SER A 104 13.04 8.95 -17.27
CA SER A 104 12.53 10.24 -17.75
C SER A 104 13.64 11.28 -17.88
N GLU A 105 14.53 11.38 -16.88
CA GLU A 105 15.70 12.27 -16.92
C GLU A 105 16.66 11.87 -18.05
N ALA A 106 16.86 10.56 -18.28
CA ALA A 106 17.66 10.07 -19.39
C ALA A 106 17.02 10.34 -20.77
N MET A 107 15.69 10.40 -20.85
CA MET A 107 14.93 10.68 -22.09
C MET A 107 14.78 12.17 -22.41
N GLU A 108 15.06 13.09 -21.47
CA GLU A 108 14.90 14.55 -21.68
C GLU A 108 15.78 15.07 -22.83
N PHE A 109 16.91 14.42 -23.08
CA PHE A 109 17.85 14.79 -24.13
C PHE A 109 17.52 14.18 -25.50
N LEU A 110 16.46 13.38 -25.59
CA LEU A 110 16.04 12.76 -26.85
C LEU A 110 15.09 13.71 -27.61
N PRO A 111 15.25 13.83 -28.95
CA PRO A 111 14.31 14.60 -29.77
C PRO A 111 12.88 14.08 -29.62
N HIS A 112 11.90 14.98 -29.56
CA HIS A 112 10.49 14.59 -29.46
C HIS A 112 10.01 13.65 -30.58
N SER A 113 10.60 13.72 -31.78
CA SER A 113 10.32 12.78 -32.86
C SER A 113 10.61 11.34 -32.43
N VAL A 114 11.70 11.10 -31.72
CA VAL A 114 12.16 9.77 -31.26
C VAL A 114 11.29 9.18 -30.15
N LEU A 115 10.68 10.03 -29.31
CA LEU A 115 9.88 9.58 -28.15
C LEU A 115 8.52 8.99 -28.55
N TYR A 116 8.01 9.32 -29.74
CA TYR A 116 6.81 8.71 -30.31
C TYR A 116 7.24 7.65 -31.32
N ASN A 117 7.43 6.42 -30.84
CA ASN A 117 7.45 5.23 -31.68
C ASN A 117 6.05 5.07 -32.31
N THR A 118 5.84 5.78 -33.40
CA THR A 118 4.99 5.28 -34.47
C THR A 118 5.89 4.40 -35.32
N ASP A 119 5.39 3.27 -35.82
CA ASP A 119 6.13 2.36 -36.72
C ASP A 119 6.70 3.05 -38.00
N GLU A 120 6.46 4.36 -38.15
CA GLU A 120 6.82 5.22 -39.26
C GLU A 120 7.99 6.18 -38.96
N ASN A 121 8.53 6.22 -37.72
CA ASN A 121 9.57 7.19 -37.40
C ASN A 121 10.99 6.62 -37.70
N PRO A 122 11.75 7.21 -38.65
CA PRO A 122 13.03 6.68 -39.08
C PRO A 122 14.06 6.71 -37.93
N ARG A 123 14.88 5.66 -37.81
CA ARG A 123 15.95 5.59 -36.80
C ARG A 123 16.95 6.72 -37.04
N THR A 124 17.70 7.11 -36.00
CA THR A 124 18.73 8.14 -36.20
C THR A 124 19.82 7.67 -37.17
N SER A 125 20.07 6.36 -37.24
CA SER A 125 20.86 5.71 -38.30
C SER A 125 20.33 5.96 -39.72
N ASP A 126 19.01 5.87 -39.91
CA ASP A 126 18.38 5.97 -41.23
C ASP A 126 18.43 7.42 -41.74
N LEU A 127 18.30 8.39 -40.84
CA LEU A 127 18.48 9.81 -41.12
C LEU A 127 19.95 10.16 -41.44
N TRP A 128 20.90 9.52 -40.76
CA TRP A 128 22.32 9.69 -41.02
C TRP A 128 22.72 9.14 -42.40
N ASP A 129 22.29 7.93 -42.74
CA ASP A 129 22.60 7.30 -44.04
C ASP A 129 22.04 8.11 -45.23
N GLN A 130 20.87 8.76 -45.07
CA GLN A 130 20.32 9.70 -46.05
C GLN A 130 21.13 11.00 -46.18
N SER A 131 21.76 11.46 -45.09
CA SER A 131 22.58 12.67 -45.06
C SER A 131 23.98 12.44 -45.65
N VAL A 132 24.59 11.28 -45.37
CA VAL A 132 25.95 10.94 -45.83
C VAL A 132 26.03 10.71 -47.34
N HIS A 133 24.94 10.33 -48.01
CA HIS A 133 24.89 10.28 -49.47
C HIS A 133 25.12 11.63 -50.17
N ASN A 134 25.09 12.75 -49.43
CA ASN A 134 25.33 14.10 -49.96
C ASN A 134 26.68 14.70 -49.57
N ALA A 135 27.52 13.99 -48.81
CA ALA A 135 28.80 14.50 -48.31
C ALA A 135 29.98 13.69 -48.89
N ASP A 136 30.57 14.22 -49.96
CA ASP A 136 31.89 13.81 -50.42
C ASP A 136 32.94 14.36 -49.44
N ASP A 137 34.01 13.61 -49.18
CA ASP A 137 35.12 13.84 -48.24
C ASP A 137 34.90 13.61 -46.71
N GLY A 138 35.65 12.65 -46.14
CA GLY A 138 35.87 12.60 -44.68
C GLY A 138 36.28 11.25 -44.06
N GLY A 139 37.41 10.68 -44.47
CA GLY A 139 37.98 9.45 -43.88
C GLY A 139 38.12 9.48 -42.34
N ARG A 140 37.93 8.30 -41.71
CA ARG A 140 37.98 8.00 -40.25
C ARG A 140 36.97 8.73 -39.35
N SER A 141 36.61 9.98 -39.65
CA SER A 141 35.63 10.77 -38.89
C SER A 141 34.19 10.26 -39.13
N ALA A 142 33.82 9.98 -40.38
CA ALA A 142 32.50 9.45 -40.72
C ALA A 142 32.19 8.10 -40.02
N ALA A 143 33.17 7.20 -39.95
CA ALA A 143 33.03 5.90 -39.26
C ALA A 143 32.97 6.01 -37.72
N ALA A 144 33.50 7.10 -37.15
CA ALA A 144 33.37 7.38 -35.71
C ALA A 144 31.98 7.97 -35.40
N VAL A 145 31.48 8.87 -36.26
CA VAL A 145 30.13 9.44 -36.14
C VAL A 145 29.06 8.37 -36.38
N GLN A 146 29.21 7.52 -37.39
CA GLN A 146 28.30 6.40 -37.64
C GLN A 146 28.21 5.43 -36.46
N ARG A 147 29.36 5.12 -35.81
CA ARG A 147 29.37 4.33 -34.56
C ARG A 147 28.69 5.06 -33.40
N ALA A 148 28.89 6.37 -33.27
CA ALA A 148 28.22 7.15 -32.23
C ALA A 148 26.69 7.15 -32.43
N VAL A 149 26.21 7.29 -33.67
CA VAL A 149 24.78 7.22 -34.02
C VAL A 149 24.20 5.83 -33.69
N HIS A 150 24.89 4.75 -34.09
CA HIS A 150 24.46 3.39 -33.74
C HIS A 150 24.40 3.17 -32.22
N ASN A 151 25.40 3.66 -31.48
CA ASN A 151 25.42 3.55 -30.02
C ASN A 151 24.27 4.33 -29.37
N VAL A 152 23.84 5.45 -29.96
CA VAL A 152 22.69 6.22 -29.50
C VAL A 152 21.39 5.44 -29.76
N ASP A 153 21.20 4.89 -30.96
CA ASP A 153 20.02 4.06 -31.27
C ASP A 153 19.95 2.80 -30.36
N GLU A 154 21.09 2.16 -30.09
CA GLU A 154 21.16 1.02 -29.19
C GLU A 154 20.87 1.42 -27.73
N ALA A 155 21.42 2.54 -27.26
CA ALA A 155 21.12 3.08 -25.93
C ALA A 155 19.65 3.49 -25.80
N MET A 156 19.06 4.08 -26.84
CA MET A 156 17.64 4.45 -26.90
C MET A 156 16.74 3.22 -26.88
N SER A 157 17.02 2.23 -27.73
CA SER A 157 16.26 0.97 -27.76
C SER A 157 16.36 0.22 -26.43
N SER A 158 17.55 0.22 -25.81
CA SER A 158 17.78 -0.35 -24.49
C SER A 158 17.03 0.39 -23.39
N LEU A 159 16.95 1.73 -23.47
CA LEU A 159 16.20 2.54 -22.51
C LEU A 159 14.69 2.32 -22.67
N ALA A 160 14.17 2.30 -23.89
CA ALA A 160 12.76 2.06 -24.19
C ALA A 160 12.32 0.65 -23.72
N SER A 161 13.09 -0.39 -24.03
CA SER A 161 12.81 -1.75 -23.55
C SER A 161 12.94 -1.86 -22.03
N THR A 162 13.92 -1.18 -21.43
CA THR A 162 14.08 -1.13 -19.97
C THR A 162 12.90 -0.47 -19.27
N VAL A 163 12.29 0.57 -19.85
CA VAL A 163 11.09 1.22 -19.31
C VAL A 163 9.90 0.26 -19.35
N GLU A 164 9.69 -0.42 -20.47
CA GLU A 164 8.55 -1.31 -20.68
C GLU A 164 8.63 -2.54 -19.77
N GLU A 165 9.77 -3.25 -19.76
CA GLU A 165 10.00 -4.43 -18.90
C GLU A 165 9.99 -4.12 -17.41
N ARG A 166 10.40 -2.91 -16.99
CA ARG A 166 10.41 -2.49 -15.57
C ARG A 166 9.11 -1.84 -15.11
N SER A 167 8.16 -1.59 -16.01
CA SER A 167 6.87 -1.00 -15.66
C SER A 167 5.87 -2.04 -15.12
N ASP A 168 6.07 -3.31 -15.43
CA ASP A 168 5.09 -4.38 -15.20
C ASP A 168 5.20 -5.07 -13.83
N TYR A 169 6.13 -4.64 -12.97
CA TYR A 169 6.31 -5.22 -11.62
C TYR A 169 5.03 -5.19 -10.78
N LEU A 170 4.18 -4.17 -10.96
CA LEU A 170 2.93 -4.06 -10.22
C LEU A 170 1.88 -5.05 -10.73
N ARG A 171 1.87 -5.37 -12.04
CA ARG A 171 1.02 -6.43 -12.59
C ARG A 171 1.52 -7.81 -12.20
N VAL A 172 2.83 -8.06 -12.31
CA VAL A 172 3.44 -9.32 -11.82
C VAL A 172 3.16 -9.48 -10.33
N PHE A 173 3.25 -8.41 -9.55
CA PHE A 173 2.90 -8.41 -8.13
C PHE A 173 1.42 -8.71 -7.87
N LEU A 174 0.50 -8.04 -8.56
CA LEU A 174 -0.93 -8.32 -8.46
C LEU A 174 -1.24 -9.77 -8.89
N GLY A 175 -0.57 -10.27 -9.92
CA GLY A 175 -0.67 -11.66 -10.38
C GLY A 175 -0.20 -12.64 -9.32
N LEU A 176 1.02 -12.49 -8.79
CA LEU A 176 1.56 -13.34 -7.72
C LEU A 176 0.71 -13.28 -6.44
N PHE A 177 0.20 -12.10 -6.10
CA PHE A 177 -0.68 -11.93 -4.95
C PHE A 177 -2.03 -12.60 -5.19
N GLN A 178 -2.63 -12.36 -6.36
CA GLN A 178 -3.84 -13.05 -6.78
C GLN A 178 -3.56 -14.54 -6.73
N ASP A 179 -2.54 -15.10 -7.36
CA ASP A 179 -2.23 -16.54 -7.29
C ASP A 179 -1.99 -17.06 -5.86
N THR A 180 -1.39 -16.27 -4.97
CA THR A 180 -1.18 -16.66 -3.55
C THR A 180 -2.48 -16.72 -2.77
N ILE A 181 -3.42 -15.82 -3.06
CA ILE A 181 -4.76 -15.84 -2.48
C ILE A 181 -5.62 -16.86 -3.24
N ALA A 182 -5.72 -16.70 -4.55
CA ALA A 182 -6.51 -17.38 -5.57
C ALA A 182 -6.18 -18.86 -5.81
N GLY A 183 -4.91 -19.27 -5.74
CA GLY A 183 -4.52 -20.68 -5.88
C GLY A 183 -5.12 -21.59 -4.81
N ASP A 184 -5.64 -20.99 -3.73
CA ASP A 184 -6.42 -21.62 -2.68
C ASP A 184 -7.93 -21.27 -2.77
N ILE A 185 -8.47 -20.89 -3.94
CA ILE A 185 -9.88 -20.48 -4.18
C ILE A 185 -10.91 -21.46 -3.65
N ASP A 186 -10.60 -22.76 -3.68
CA ASP A 186 -11.48 -23.77 -3.12
C ASP A 186 -11.51 -23.79 -1.57
N GLN A 187 -10.63 -23.03 -0.89
CA GLN A 187 -10.47 -22.94 0.57
C GLN A 187 -10.76 -21.54 1.17
N HIS A 188 -11.40 -20.62 0.46
CA HIS A 188 -11.56 -19.21 0.86
C HIS A 188 -12.48 -18.90 2.06
N GLY A 189 -12.91 -19.89 2.84
CA GLY A 189 -13.74 -19.61 4.03
C GLY A 189 -13.07 -18.75 5.10
N HIS A 190 -11.74 -18.61 5.09
CA HIS A 190 -10.99 -17.94 6.16
C HIS A 190 -10.82 -16.42 5.98
N LEU A 191 -10.75 -15.93 4.74
CA LEU A 191 -10.55 -14.49 4.45
C LEU A 191 -11.83 -13.77 4.03
N GLU A 192 -12.94 -14.48 3.80
CA GLU A 192 -14.22 -13.95 3.32
C GLU A 192 -14.77 -12.76 4.14
N ASN A 193 -14.47 -12.73 5.44
CA ASN A 193 -14.98 -11.73 6.36
C ASN A 193 -13.88 -10.80 6.92
N PHE A 194 -12.75 -10.67 6.23
CA PHE A 194 -11.64 -9.81 6.70
C PHE A 194 -12.09 -8.36 6.96
N TYR A 195 -12.98 -7.80 6.13
CA TYR A 195 -13.52 -6.45 6.31
C TYR A 195 -14.13 -6.20 7.69
N ALA A 196 -14.72 -7.24 8.31
CA ALA A 196 -15.32 -7.15 9.64
C ALA A 196 -14.26 -6.96 10.75
N MET A 197 -13.00 -7.32 10.49
CA MET A 197 -11.87 -7.13 11.41
C MET A 197 -11.32 -5.70 11.40
N VAL A 198 -11.54 -4.96 10.30
CA VAL A 198 -10.92 -3.65 10.07
C VAL A 198 -11.24 -2.63 11.18
N PRO A 199 -12.45 -2.54 11.75
CA PRO A 199 -12.71 -1.67 12.90
C PRO A 199 -11.82 -1.99 14.11
N ALA A 200 -11.64 -3.28 14.44
CA ALA A 200 -10.79 -3.70 15.56
C ALA A 200 -9.30 -3.41 15.29
N LEU A 201 -8.83 -3.67 14.07
CA LEU A 201 -7.47 -3.33 13.64
C LEU A 201 -7.23 -1.81 13.69
N THR A 202 -8.22 -1.01 13.30
CA THR A 202 -8.12 0.46 13.34
C THR A 202 -7.93 0.95 14.77
N LEU A 203 -8.72 0.43 15.72
CA LEU A 203 -8.59 0.78 17.14
C LEU A 203 -7.23 0.35 17.70
N CYS A 204 -6.79 -0.86 17.39
CA CYS A 204 -5.47 -1.38 17.76
C CYS A 204 -4.33 -0.51 17.17
N TRP A 205 -4.46 -0.09 15.91
CA TRP A 205 -3.53 0.84 15.29
C TRP A 205 -3.53 2.23 15.94
N MET A 206 -4.69 2.76 16.32
CA MET A 206 -4.76 4.04 17.03
C MET A 206 -4.05 3.96 18.39
N ASP A 207 -4.29 2.92 19.17
CA ASP A 207 -3.62 2.70 20.46
C ASP A 207 -2.10 2.62 20.29
N ALA A 208 -1.62 1.81 19.33
CA ALA A 208 -0.20 1.70 19.03
C ALA A 208 0.40 3.03 18.52
N SER A 209 -0.35 3.80 17.74
CA SER A 209 0.07 5.12 17.24
C SER A 209 0.23 6.13 18.36
N ILE A 210 -0.68 6.14 19.34
CA ILE A 210 -0.61 7.01 20.51
C ILE A 210 0.63 6.66 21.34
N GLN A 211 0.83 5.37 21.65
CA GLN A 211 1.98 4.90 22.41
C GLN A 211 3.32 5.24 21.71
N ALA A 212 3.38 5.06 20.39
CA ALA A 212 4.57 5.42 19.63
C ALA A 212 4.86 6.93 19.68
N LYS A 213 3.82 7.78 19.56
CA LYS A 213 3.97 9.24 19.68
C LYS A 213 4.42 9.66 21.09
N GLU A 214 3.90 9.02 22.13
CA GLU A 214 4.32 9.28 23.52
C GLU A 214 5.78 8.88 23.75
N ALA A 215 6.19 7.73 23.21
CA ALA A 215 7.58 7.28 23.27
C ALA A 215 8.54 8.26 22.59
N ILE A 216 8.17 8.79 21.42
CA ILE A 216 8.97 9.80 20.69
C ILE A 216 9.07 11.10 21.46
N LYS A 217 7.97 11.58 22.06
CA LYS A 217 8.03 12.78 22.91
C LYS A 217 9.03 12.58 24.05
N LYS A 218 9.04 11.40 24.66
CA LYS A 218 9.98 11.07 25.74
C LYS A 218 11.43 10.95 25.25
N SER A 219 11.69 10.35 24.09
CA SER A 219 13.05 10.22 23.52
C SER A 219 13.61 11.55 23.02
N SER A 220 12.76 12.39 22.41
CA SER A 220 13.11 13.74 21.96
C SER A 220 13.54 14.64 23.12
N LEU A 221 12.88 14.52 24.28
CA LEU A 221 13.29 15.22 25.51
C LEU A 221 14.66 14.76 26.04
N LEU A 222 15.12 13.56 25.67
CA LEU A 222 16.40 12.97 26.08
C LEU A 222 17.56 13.27 25.09
N HIS A 223 17.37 14.21 24.13
CA HIS A 223 18.38 14.58 23.12
C HIS A 223 18.91 13.43 22.24
N SER A 224 18.26 12.27 22.25
CA SER A 224 18.54 11.16 21.33
C SER A 224 17.73 11.34 20.05
N GLN A 225 18.42 11.61 18.94
CA GLN A 225 18.00 11.64 17.52
C GLN A 225 16.54 11.97 17.16
N GLU A 226 16.37 12.74 16.08
CA GLU A 226 15.08 13.02 15.43
C GLU A 226 14.35 11.70 15.10
N THR A 227 13.42 11.31 15.97
CA THR A 227 12.65 10.08 15.82
C THR A 227 11.33 10.44 15.17
N TYR A 228 11.09 9.96 13.95
CA TYR A 228 9.85 10.21 13.22
C TYR A 228 8.95 8.97 13.28
N TYR A 229 7.68 9.17 13.65
CA TYR A 229 6.64 8.14 13.50
C TYR A 229 5.93 8.34 12.17
N VAL A 230 6.09 7.39 11.26
CA VAL A 230 5.36 7.33 10.00
C VAL A 230 4.61 5.99 9.98
N SER A 231 3.30 6.03 9.74
CA SER A 231 2.43 4.84 9.75
C SER A 231 1.41 4.85 8.61
N ASP A 232 1.89 5.22 7.43
CA ASP A 232 1.15 5.11 6.16
C ASP A 232 1.01 3.66 5.69
N GLY A 233 1.96 2.79 6.06
CA GLY A 233 1.94 1.36 5.75
C GLY A 233 0.67 0.65 6.22
N PHE A 234 0.11 1.00 7.39
CA PHE A 234 -1.13 0.37 7.85
C PHE A 234 -2.30 0.68 6.91
N ALA A 235 -2.51 1.96 6.58
CA ALA A 235 -3.60 2.39 5.70
C ALA A 235 -3.46 1.79 4.29
N LEU A 236 -2.24 1.80 3.74
CA LEU A 236 -1.96 1.22 2.44
C LEU A 236 -2.17 -0.31 2.44
N GLY A 237 -1.81 -1.00 3.52
CA GLY A 237 -2.05 -2.43 3.71
C GLY A 237 -3.53 -2.79 3.76
N ILE A 238 -4.34 -2.05 4.54
CA ILE A 238 -5.79 -2.25 4.60
C ILE A 238 -6.44 -2.05 3.22
N ALA A 239 -6.12 -0.94 2.55
CA ALA A 239 -6.68 -0.65 1.23
C ALA A 239 -6.34 -1.74 0.19
N PHE A 240 -5.11 -2.24 0.24
CA PHE A 240 -4.65 -3.31 -0.63
C PHE A 240 -5.36 -4.64 -0.36
N LEU A 241 -5.50 -5.03 0.91
CA LEU A 241 -6.17 -6.28 1.30
C LEU A 241 -7.67 -6.24 0.94
N LEU A 242 -8.37 -5.14 1.26
CA LEU A 242 -9.78 -4.98 0.91
C LEU A 242 -10.01 -5.03 -0.61
N SER A 243 -9.15 -4.37 -1.37
CA SER A 243 -9.23 -4.37 -2.84
C SER A 243 -8.96 -5.75 -3.43
N SER A 244 -7.96 -6.45 -2.91
CA SER A 244 -7.59 -7.74 -3.47
C SER A 244 -8.56 -8.86 -3.06
N LEU A 245 -9.19 -8.75 -1.89
CA LEU A 245 -10.26 -9.66 -1.44
C LEU A 245 -11.64 -9.29 -1.99
N LYS A 246 -11.76 -8.18 -2.73
CA LYS A 246 -13.04 -7.64 -3.24
C LYS A 246 -14.07 -7.36 -2.14
N GLN A 247 -13.62 -6.81 -1.02
CA GLN A 247 -14.46 -6.53 0.16
C GLN A 247 -14.72 -5.05 0.41
N ASN A 248 -14.36 -4.17 -0.54
CA ASN A 248 -14.60 -2.72 -0.42
C ASN A 248 -16.07 -2.40 -0.16
N ASP A 249 -17.00 -2.95 -0.96
CA ASP A 249 -18.43 -2.70 -0.81
C ASP A 249 -18.98 -3.16 0.55
N ALA A 250 -18.47 -4.29 1.06
CA ALA A 250 -18.86 -4.82 2.37
C ALA A 250 -18.33 -3.93 3.50
N PHE A 251 -17.10 -3.42 3.35
CA PHE A 251 -16.50 -2.48 4.29
C PHE A 251 -17.21 -1.13 4.30
N ASP A 252 -17.52 -0.56 3.13
CA ASP A 252 -18.16 0.75 3.00
C ASP A 252 -19.54 0.79 3.66
N ARG A 253 -20.28 -0.33 3.59
CA ARG A 253 -21.58 -0.51 4.27
C ARG A 253 -21.47 -0.41 5.80
N LEU A 254 -20.30 -0.66 6.39
CA LEU A 254 -20.11 -0.46 7.83
C LEU A 254 -20.21 1.01 8.22
N GLY A 255 -19.85 1.93 7.31
CA GLY A 255 -19.77 3.36 7.65
C GLY A 255 -18.76 3.67 8.76
N TRP A 256 -17.80 2.76 9.01
CA TRP A 256 -16.97 2.76 10.21
C TRP A 256 -16.27 4.10 10.46
N PHE A 257 -15.58 4.62 9.43
CA PHE A 257 -14.85 5.87 9.56
C PHE A 257 -15.77 7.08 9.78
N ARG A 258 -17.00 7.08 9.24
CA ARG A 258 -18.00 8.13 9.49
C ARG A 258 -18.42 8.11 10.96
N THR A 259 -18.72 6.93 11.50
CA THR A 259 -19.09 6.80 12.93
C THR A 259 -17.94 7.21 13.85
N LEU A 260 -16.73 6.74 13.54
CA LEU A 260 -15.52 7.05 14.31
C LEU A 260 -15.22 8.54 14.33
N GLN A 261 -15.28 9.19 13.17
CA GLN A 261 -15.08 10.64 13.04
C GLN A 261 -16.12 11.41 13.85
N ASN A 262 -17.42 11.06 13.71
CA ASN A 262 -18.49 11.73 14.43
C ASN A 262 -18.30 11.64 15.96
N LYS A 263 -17.93 10.46 16.49
CA LYS A 263 -17.65 10.29 17.92
C LYS A 263 -16.58 11.27 18.40
N TYR A 264 -15.43 11.30 17.75
CA TYR A 264 -14.31 12.14 18.21
C TYR A 264 -14.54 13.63 17.96
N THR A 265 -15.31 14.01 16.94
CA THR A 265 -15.76 15.39 16.76
C THR A 265 -16.62 15.85 17.94
N VAL A 266 -17.63 15.06 18.32
CA VAL A 266 -18.50 15.35 19.48
C VAL A 266 -17.70 15.37 20.78
N GLU A 267 -16.77 14.44 20.99
CA GLU A 267 -15.90 14.45 22.17
C GLU A 267 -15.00 15.70 22.22
N ALA A 268 -14.44 16.13 21.08
CA ALA A 268 -13.65 17.35 21.02
C ALA A 268 -14.47 18.61 21.35
N GLU A 269 -15.69 18.73 20.84
CA GLU A 269 -16.60 19.82 21.15
C GLU A 269 -16.98 19.85 22.65
N ASN A 270 -17.25 18.69 23.23
CA ASN A 270 -17.53 18.54 24.66
C ASN A 270 -16.33 18.91 25.55
N LEU A 271 -15.10 18.67 25.10
CA LEU A 271 -13.89 19.09 25.80
C LEU A 271 -13.70 20.61 25.74
N LEU A 272 -13.91 21.22 24.57
CA LEU A 272 -13.80 22.66 24.37
C LEU A 272 -14.83 23.45 25.22
N THR A 273 -16.07 22.97 25.26
CA THR A 273 -17.12 23.57 26.10
C THR A 273 -16.80 23.48 27.59
N LYS A 274 -16.20 22.38 28.05
CA LYS A 274 -15.74 22.23 29.45
C LYS A 274 -14.56 23.14 29.79
N THR A 275 -13.62 23.36 28.88
CA THR A 275 -12.46 24.24 29.13
C THR A 275 -12.84 25.72 29.05
N MET A 276 -13.79 26.11 28.20
CA MET A 276 -14.31 27.48 28.11
C MET A 276 -15.35 27.82 29.20
N GLY A 277 -16.00 26.81 29.78
CA GLY A 277 -16.98 26.97 30.86
C GLY A 277 -16.40 27.01 32.28
N ALA A 278 -15.10 26.87 32.46
CA ALA A 278 -14.46 27.02 33.77
C ALA A 278 -14.24 28.52 34.07
N PRO A 279 -14.93 29.12 35.06
CA PRO A 279 -14.66 30.50 35.44
C PRO A 279 -13.22 30.58 35.96
N ALA A 280 -12.47 31.58 35.50
CA ALA A 280 -11.18 31.94 36.08
C ALA A 280 -11.41 32.22 37.57
N ALA A 281 -10.92 31.33 38.43
CA ALA A 281 -10.87 31.58 39.86
C ALA A 281 -9.85 32.69 40.10
N GLY A 282 -10.37 33.91 40.25
CA GLY A 282 -9.65 35.13 40.63
C GLY A 282 -10.60 36.03 41.40
#